data_AF-A0A5B7DMZ3-F1
#
_entry.id   AF-A0A5B7DMZ3-F1
#
_cell.length_a   1.000
_cell.length_b   1.000
_cell.length_c   1.000
_cell.angle_alpha   90.00
_cell.angle_beta   90.00
_cell.angle_gamma   90.00
#
_symmetry.space_group_name_H-M   'P 1'
#
loop_
_entity.id
_entity.type
_entity.pdbx_description
1 polymer ?
#
loop_
_entity_poly.entity_id
_entity_poly.type
_entity_poly.pdbx_seq_one_letter_code
_entity_poly.pdbx_strand_id
1 'polypeptide(L)'
;MFHYTRVKECCEKSQYFAAIPQVMVEKIHGLVHIQLLNTPVVRGDTRIMFFTDSRKIPKGYEKSPFFFWFHTGFIVDGKLELSRNELDNPHKSKTWHVFQEDFGVTVHLEEDAITRAY
;
A
#
# COMPACT_ATOMS: atom_id res chain seq x y z
N MET A 1 6.55 -7.40 11.92
CA MET A 1 6.71 -8.23 10.70
C MET A 1 5.35 -8.31 10.04
N PHE A 2 5.06 -7.42 9.10
CA PHE A 2 3.81 -7.42 8.36
C PHE A 2 4.05 -8.21 7.08
N HIS A 3 3.39 -9.36 6.97
CA HIS A 3 3.29 -10.10 5.72
C HIS A 3 1.87 -9.91 5.19
N TYR A 4 1.78 -9.70 3.88
CA TYR A 4 0.58 -9.71 3.04
C TYR A 4 0.04 -8.32 2.65
N THR A 5 0.42 -7.86 1.45
CA THR A 5 -0.33 -6.83 0.70
C THR A 5 -1.18 -7.56 -0.33
N ARG A 6 -2.50 -7.55 -0.17
CA ARG A 6 -3.42 -7.94 -1.23
C ARG A 6 -3.93 -6.66 -1.85
N VAL A 7 -3.35 -6.26 -2.98
CA VAL A 7 -3.94 -5.20 -3.82
C VAL A 7 -5.23 -5.79 -4.38
N LYS A 8 -6.36 -5.39 -3.80
CA LYS A 8 -7.67 -5.67 -4.40
C LYS A 8 -7.99 -4.46 -5.27
N GLU A 9 -7.90 -4.63 -6.59
CA GLU A 9 -8.47 -3.68 -7.54
C GLU A 9 -9.90 -3.35 -7.11
N CYS A 10 -10.15 -2.08 -6.84
CA CYS A 10 -11.49 -1.52 -6.80
C CYS A 10 -11.69 -0.72 -8.08
N CYS A 11 -11.68 -1.41 -9.22
CA CYS A 11 -12.30 -0.90 -10.44
C CYS A 11 -13.50 -1.79 -10.72
N GLU A 12 -14.70 -1.28 -10.44
CA GLU A 12 -15.93 -1.95 -10.87
C GLU A 12 -15.91 -2.04 -12.40
N LYS A 13 -15.88 -3.29 -12.89
CA LYS A 13 -15.98 -3.71 -14.31
C LYS A 13 -14.67 -3.72 -15.09
N SER A 14 -13.74 -4.60 -14.72
CA SER A 14 -12.95 -5.36 -15.71
C SER A 14 -12.48 -6.67 -15.11
N GLN A 15 -12.86 -7.78 -15.74
CA GLN A 15 -12.53 -9.13 -15.34
C GLN A 15 -11.12 -9.46 -15.86
N TYR A 16 -10.08 -8.88 -15.26
CA TYR A 16 -8.70 -9.31 -15.48
C TYR A 16 -8.21 -9.96 -14.19
N PHE A 17 -8.03 -11.28 -14.20
CA PHE A 17 -7.27 -11.94 -13.15
C PHE A 17 -5.81 -11.51 -13.31
N ALA A 18 -5.40 -10.41 -12.69
CA ALA A 18 -3.99 -10.07 -12.58
C ALA A 18 -3.29 -11.24 -11.87
N ALA A 19 -2.23 -11.77 -12.48
CA ALA A 19 -1.36 -12.75 -11.82
C ALA A 19 -0.93 -12.18 -10.46
N ILE A 20 -0.92 -13.01 -9.42
CA ILE A 20 -0.49 -12.57 -8.09
C ILE A 20 0.93 -12.01 -8.26
N PRO A 21 1.17 -10.71 -7.98
CA PRO A 21 2.50 -10.15 -8.15
C PRO A 21 3.46 -10.92 -7.24
N GLN A 22 4.61 -11.30 -7.77
CA GLN A 22 5.66 -11.85 -6.91
C GLN A 22 6.12 -10.72 -5.99
N VAL A 23 6.43 -11.03 -4.74
CA VAL A 23 6.78 -10.01 -3.75
C VAL A 23 8.14 -10.33 -3.17
N MET A 24 9.06 -9.36 -3.24
CA MET A 24 10.31 -9.39 -2.50
C MET A 24 10.18 -8.50 -1.27
N VAL A 25 10.62 -9.01 -0.11
CA VAL A 25 10.53 -8.31 1.17
C VAL A 25 11.89 -8.29 1.83
N GLU A 26 12.39 -7.09 2.11
CA GLU A 26 13.66 -6.88 2.79
C GLU A 26 13.45 -6.06 4.06
N LYS A 27 14.25 -6.32 5.10
CA LYS A 27 14.21 -5.56 6.34
C LYS A 27 15.55 -4.92 6.59
N ILE A 28 15.55 -3.60 6.64
CA ILE A 28 16.78 -2.80 6.72
C ILE A 28 16.55 -1.72 7.77
N HIS A 29 17.35 -1.71 8.83
CA HIS A 29 17.34 -0.66 9.87
C HIS A 29 15.94 -0.26 10.39
N GLY A 30 15.07 -1.24 10.66
CA GLY A 30 13.70 -0.99 11.16
C GLY A 30 12.66 -0.71 10.08
N LEU A 31 13.08 -0.56 8.82
CA LEU A 31 12.20 -0.44 7.66
C LEU A 31 11.90 -1.82 7.06
N VAL A 32 10.76 -1.90 6.38
CA VAL A 32 10.37 -3.05 5.55
C VAL A 32 10.21 -2.56 4.12
N HIS A 33 11.11 -2.96 3.24
CA HIS A 33 11.01 -2.72 1.81
C HIS A 33 10.19 -3.84 1.17
N ILE A 34 9.18 -3.46 0.39
CA ILE A 34 8.31 -4.38 -0.33
C ILE A 34 8.38 -4.01 -1.80
N GLN A 35 8.97 -4.89 -2.61
CA GLN A 35 8.97 -4.75 -4.05
C GLN A 35 7.92 -5.69 -4.65
N LEU A 36 6.97 -5.11 -5.38
CA LEU A 36 5.99 -5.85 -6.16
C LEU A 36 6.57 -6.06 -7.57
N LEU A 37 6.71 -7.31 -7.97
CA LEU A 37 7.18 -7.72 -9.30
C LEU A 37 5.99 -8.07 -10.18
N ASN A 38 6.08 -7.73 -11.47
CA ASN A 38 5.01 -7.92 -12.45
C ASN A 38 3.70 -7.23 -12.00
N THR A 39 3.83 -6.03 -11.43
CA THR A 39 2.71 -5.24 -10.93
C THR A 39 1.86 -4.75 -12.10
N PRO A 40 0.52 -4.87 -12.03
CA PRO A 40 -0.34 -4.28 -13.05
C PRO A 40 -0.23 -2.76 -13.05
N VAL A 41 -0.48 -2.14 -14.21
CA VAL A 41 -0.59 -0.68 -14.33
C VAL A 41 -1.82 -0.21 -13.55
N VAL A 42 -1.62 0.73 -12.62
CA VAL A 42 -2.69 1.35 -11.84
C VAL A 42 -3.05 2.72 -12.41
N ARG A 43 -4.34 3.09 -12.43
CA ARG A 43 -4.84 4.38 -12.94
C ARG A 43 -6.03 4.86 -12.11
N GLY A 44 -6.18 6.17 -11.98
CA GLY A 44 -7.25 6.81 -11.21
C GLY A 44 -7.09 6.64 -9.70
N ASP A 45 -8.23 6.53 -9.00
CA ASP A 45 -8.31 6.28 -7.56
C ASP A 45 -7.88 4.85 -7.23
N THR A 46 -6.78 4.71 -6.51
CA THR A 46 -6.17 3.44 -6.15
C THR A 46 -6.16 3.26 -4.64
N ARG A 47 -6.56 2.08 -4.19
CA ARG A 47 -6.50 1.68 -2.77
C ARG A 47 -5.44 0.62 -2.55
N ILE A 48 -4.58 0.83 -1.56
CA ILE A 48 -3.62 -0.18 -1.10
C ILE A 48 -3.99 -0.61 0.31
N MET A 49 -4.10 -1.93 0.52
CA MET A 49 -4.50 -2.53 1.79
C MET A 49 -3.43 -3.49 2.30
N PHE A 50 -3.09 -3.35 3.58
CA PHE A 50 -2.15 -4.23 4.27
C PHE A 50 -2.93 -5.17 5.16
N PHE A 51 -2.51 -6.43 5.20
CA PHE A 51 -3.15 -7.46 6.00
C PHE A 51 -2.09 -8.15 6.87
N THR A 52 -2.55 -8.90 7.85
CA THR A 52 -1.69 -9.72 8.70
C THR A 52 -2.51 -10.82 9.35
N ASP A 53 -1.89 -11.98 9.54
CA ASP A 53 -2.44 -13.08 10.35
C ASP A 53 -2.11 -12.93 11.83
N SER A 54 -1.23 -11.99 12.19
CA SER A 54 -0.88 -11.72 13.57
C SER A 54 -2.08 -11.20 14.35
N ARG A 55 -2.42 -11.91 15.43
CA ARG A 55 -3.44 -11.46 16.40
C ARG A 55 -2.96 -10.32 17.29
N LYS A 56 -1.65 -10.02 17.29
CA LYS A 56 -1.04 -8.95 18.09
C LYS A 56 -1.21 -7.55 17.47
N ILE A 57 -1.59 -7.49 16.20
CA ILE A 57 -1.77 -6.24 15.47
C ILE A 57 -3.27 -5.92 15.43
N PRO A 58 -3.71 -4.74 15.91
CA PRO A 58 -5.11 -4.37 15.88
C PRO A 58 -5.59 -4.25 14.44
N LYS A 59 -6.79 -4.77 14.17
CA LYS A 59 -7.48 -4.60 12.89
C LYS A 59 -8.62 -3.61 13.07
N GLY A 60 -8.65 -2.60 12.22
CA GLY A 60 -9.67 -1.55 12.25
C GLY A 60 -10.74 -1.77 11.19
N TYR A 61 -11.06 -0.70 10.47
CA TYR A 61 -11.94 -0.79 9.30
C TYR A 61 -11.41 -1.80 8.28
N GLU A 62 -12.34 -2.38 7.52
CA GLU A 62 -12.03 -3.34 6.46
C GLU A 62 -11.30 -4.61 6.94
N LYS A 63 -11.35 -4.90 8.25
CA LYS A 63 -10.65 -6.04 8.89
C LYS A 63 -9.14 -6.06 8.59
N SER A 64 -8.55 -4.89 8.35
CA SER A 64 -7.15 -4.69 8.01
C SER A 64 -6.44 -3.88 9.12
N PRO A 65 -5.13 -4.07 9.34
CA PRO A 65 -4.35 -3.17 10.19
C PRO A 65 -4.42 -1.72 9.71
N PHE A 66 -4.18 -1.49 8.42
CA PHE A 66 -4.23 -0.16 7.81
C PHE A 66 -4.34 -0.23 6.29
N PHE A 67 -4.78 0.86 5.68
CA PHE A 67 -4.86 1.07 4.24
C PHE A 67 -4.79 2.57 3.94
N PHE A 68 -4.77 2.91 2.65
CA PHE A 68 -4.93 4.29 2.19
C PHE A 68 -5.45 4.31 0.75
N TRP A 69 -6.00 5.45 0.37
CA TRP A 69 -6.37 5.80 -1.00
C TRP A 69 -5.43 6.89 -1.51
N PHE A 70 -5.13 6.84 -2.80
CA PHE A 70 -4.49 7.94 -3.51
C PHE A 70 -5.02 7.98 -4.95
N HIS A 71 -5.00 9.15 -5.57
CA HIS A 71 -5.27 9.27 -6.99
C HIS A 71 -3.94 9.39 -7.74
N THR A 72 -3.73 8.51 -8.72
CA THR A 72 -2.49 8.47 -9.53
C THR A 72 -2.12 9.81 -10.17
N GLY A 73 -3.11 10.65 -10.52
CA GLY A 73 -2.88 11.99 -11.08
C GLY A 73 -2.34 13.03 -10.10
N PHE A 74 -2.24 12.73 -8.80
CA PHE A 74 -1.61 13.61 -7.81
C PHE A 74 -0.20 13.15 -7.41
N ILE A 75 0.31 12.07 -7.99
CA ILE A 75 1.67 11.60 -7.74
C ILE A 75 2.65 12.50 -8.48
N VAL A 76 3.62 13.04 -7.74
CA VAL A 76 4.72 13.87 -8.26
C VAL A 76 6.03 13.10 -8.06
N ASP A 77 6.92 13.14 -9.05
CA ASP A 77 8.23 12.48 -9.02
C ASP A 77 8.19 10.97 -8.67
N GLY A 78 7.08 10.29 -9.00
CA GLY A 78 6.90 8.87 -8.73
C GLY A 78 6.92 8.50 -7.25
N LYS A 79 6.65 9.44 -6.35
CA LYS A 79 6.75 9.21 -4.90
C LYS A 79 5.51 9.69 -4.15
N LEU A 80 5.03 8.88 -3.22
CA LEU A 80 3.99 9.23 -2.25
C LEU A 80 4.50 8.91 -0.84
N GLU A 81 4.47 9.89 0.05
CA GLU A 81 4.82 9.71 1.47
C GLU A 81 3.61 9.98 2.35
N LEU A 82 3.29 9.03 3.20
CA LEU A 82 2.16 9.10 4.13
C LEU A 82 2.66 8.83 5.54
N SER A 83 2.48 9.81 6.43
CA SER A 83 2.69 9.65 7.86
C SER A 83 1.58 8.82 8.51
N ARG A 84 1.79 8.38 9.76
CA ARG A 84 0.77 7.68 10.56
C ARG A 84 -0.61 8.32 10.52
N ASN A 85 -0.67 9.65 10.55
CA ASN A 85 -1.93 10.40 10.64
C ASN A 85 -2.70 10.43 9.31
N GLU A 86 -2.03 10.11 8.19
CA GLU A 86 -2.62 10.08 6.85
C GLU A 86 -3.07 8.66 6.46
N LEU A 87 -2.79 7.66 7.29
CA LEU A 87 -3.18 6.27 7.07
C LEU A 87 -4.51 5.94 7.76
N ASP A 88 -5.37 5.20 7.07
CA ASP A 88 -6.63 4.71 7.63
C ASP A 88 -6.39 3.62 8.67
N ASN A 89 -6.94 3.82 9.87
CA ASN A 89 -6.73 3.08 11.13
C ASN A 89 -5.56 3.60 12.02
N PRO A 90 -4.30 3.77 11.55
CA PRO A 90 -3.21 4.32 12.37
C PRO A 90 -3.44 5.75 12.86
N HIS A 91 -4.23 6.56 12.15
CA HIS A 91 -4.62 7.91 12.61
C HIS A 91 -5.39 7.92 13.94
N LYS A 92 -5.92 6.77 14.37
CA LYS A 92 -6.68 6.66 15.62
C LYS A 92 -5.74 6.44 16.80
N SER A 93 -5.80 7.34 17.79
CA SER A 93 -4.96 7.31 19.00
C SER A 93 -4.93 5.97 19.74
N LYS A 94 -6.04 5.23 19.75
CA LYS A 94 -6.12 3.88 20.34
C LYS A 94 -5.14 2.86 19.75
N THR A 95 -4.56 3.13 18.58
CA THR A 95 -3.63 2.23 17.88
C THR A 95 -2.16 2.63 18.02
N TRP A 96 -1.86 3.77 18.66
CA TRP A 96 -0.52 4.35 18.70
C TRP A 96 0.50 3.57 19.53
N HIS A 97 0.03 2.69 20.42
CA HIS A 97 0.91 1.73 21.10
C HIS A 97 1.53 0.70 20.13
N VAL A 98 0.97 0.52 18.93
CA VAL A 98 1.52 -0.32 17.85
C VAL A 98 2.11 0.53 16.73
N PHE A 99 1.37 1.53 16.25
CA PHE A 99 1.82 2.44 15.20
C PHE A 99 2.42 3.69 15.85
N GLN A 100 3.73 3.65 16.08
CA GLN A 100 4.48 4.73 16.72
C GLN A 100 4.52 6.00 15.86
N GLU A 101 4.99 7.10 16.41
CA GLU A 101 4.96 8.43 15.75
C GLU A 101 5.76 8.47 14.44
N ASP A 102 6.84 7.69 14.35
CA ASP A 102 7.69 7.52 13.16
C ASP A 102 7.15 6.49 12.16
N PHE A 103 5.98 5.90 12.41
CA PHE A 103 5.35 4.98 11.47
C PHE A 103 4.81 5.73 10.25
N GLY A 104 5.14 5.25 9.06
CA GLY A 104 4.67 5.79 7.79
C GLY A 104 4.85 4.80 6.64
N VAL A 105 4.35 5.18 5.47
CA VAL A 105 4.49 4.43 4.23
C VAL A 105 5.00 5.36 3.14
N THR A 106 6.06 4.94 2.46
CA THR A 106 6.51 5.54 1.21
C THR A 106 6.21 4.59 0.07
N VAL A 107 5.53 5.07 -0.96
CA VAL A 107 5.27 4.34 -2.20
C VAL A 107 6.11 4.95 -3.30
N HIS A 108 6.84 4.11 -4.02
CA HIS A 108 7.52 4.47 -5.25
C HIS A 108 6.74 3.89 -6.43
N LEU A 109 6.44 4.73 -7.41
CA LEU A 109 5.73 4.40 -8.64
C LEU A 109 6.64 4.70 -9.83
N GLU A 110 6.65 3.78 -10.78
CA GLU A 110 7.30 3.96 -12.06
C GLU A 110 6.23 4.29 -13.11
N GLU A 111 6.54 5.21 -14.01
CA GLU A 111 5.67 5.46 -15.16
C GLU A 111 5.64 4.23 -16.07
N ASP A 112 4.45 3.88 -16.56
CA ASP A 112 4.33 2.83 -17.56
C ASP A 112 4.99 3.28 -18.88
N ALA A 113 6.08 2.60 -19.23
CA ALA A 113 6.90 2.93 -20.40
C ALA A 113 6.12 2.86 -21.73
N ILE A 114 5.00 2.13 -21.76
CA ILE A 114 4.15 1.99 -22.95
C ILE A 114 3.39 3.29 -23.25
N THR A 115 3.03 4.08 -22.23
CA THR A 115 2.28 5.34 -22.41
C THR A 115 3.12 6.55 -22.82
N ARG A 116 4.46 6.50 -22.78
CA ARG A 116 5.33 7.57 -23.31
C ARG A 116 5.51 7.50 -24.83
N ALA A 117 5.04 6.43 -25.47
CA ALA A 117 5.23 6.20 -26.90
C ALA A 117 4.12 6.81 -27.80
N TYR A 118 3.17 7.55 -27.24
CA TYR A 118 2.07 8.20 -27.95
C TYR A 118 1.90 9.66 -27.56
#